data_AF-A0A1F8SYM7-F1
#
_entry.id   AF-A0A1F8SYM7-F1
#
_cell.length_a   1.000
_cell.length_b   1.000
_cell.length_c   1.000
_cell.angle_alpha   90.00
_cell.angle_beta   90.00
_cell.angle_gamma   90.00
#
_symmetry.space_group_name_H-M   'P 1'
#
loop_
_entity.id
_entity.type
_entity.pdbx_description
1 polymer ?
#
loop_
_entity_poly.entity_id
_entity_poly.type
_entity_poly.pdbx_seq_one_letter_code
_entity_poly.pdbx_strand_id
1 'polypeptide(L)'
;MVDAIVRGFLGEWGQTLLDAYLKYSLYINSILLIYAVAIVLARRNYHLILNSLLKIIEGQYQAQVSKKNRHQIEAILKKRAIPWEQARKASRYPFLTASKGIGLHVKTDKTLQRLFPIETLSYHLEQQQKERSIP
;
A
#
# COMPACT_ATOMS: atom_id res chain seq x y z
N MET A 1 28.79 11.27 28.72
CA MET A 1 29.41 9.96 29.04
C MET A 1 29.40 9.02 27.84
N VAL A 2 28.24 8.77 27.21
CA VAL A 2 28.16 7.96 25.96
C VAL A 2 29.00 8.58 24.83
N ASP A 3 29.00 9.90 24.71
CA ASP A 3 29.71 10.63 23.65
C ASP A 3 31.25 10.44 23.71
N ALA A 4 31.83 10.39 24.91
CA ALA A 4 33.26 10.14 25.10
C ALA A 4 33.65 8.69 24.78
N ILE A 5 32.77 7.73 25.08
CA ILE A 5 32.96 6.31 24.76
C ILE A 5 32.85 6.07 23.26
N VAL A 6 31.86 6.70 22.61
CA VAL A 6 31.63 6.62 21.16
C VAL A 6 32.79 7.27 20.39
N ARG A 7 33.27 8.44 20.83
CA ARG A 7 34.46 9.11 20.25
C ARG A 7 35.74 8.30 20.43
N GLY A 8 35.91 7.60 21.54
CA GLY A 8 37.07 6.72 21.79
C GLY A 8 37.07 5.45 20.93
N PHE A 9 35.90 4.94 20.54
CA PHE A 9 35.75 3.69 19.78
C PHE A 9 35.77 3.89 18.25
N LEU A 10 35.36 5.07 17.77
CA LEU A 10 35.12 5.35 16.35
C LEU A 10 36.35 5.82 15.55
N GLY A 11 37.46 6.16 16.22
CA GLY A 11 38.63 6.77 15.57
C GLY A 11 38.29 8.09 14.84
N GLU A 12 39.26 8.66 14.13
CA GLU A 12 39.12 9.97 13.47
C GLU A 12 38.04 9.97 12.36
N TRP A 13 37.92 8.86 11.63
CA TRP A 13 36.91 8.66 10.59
C TRP A 13 35.49 8.59 11.15
N GLY A 14 35.26 7.80 12.20
CA GLY A 14 33.93 7.67 12.77
C GLY A 14 33.51 8.91 13.57
N GLN A 15 34.45 9.66 14.15
CA GLN A 15 34.18 10.98 14.71
C GLN A 15 33.71 11.97 13.64
N THR A 16 34.39 12.00 12.48
CA THR A 16 34.00 12.87 11.36
C THR A 16 32.59 12.51 10.86
N LEU A 17 32.26 11.22 10.79
CA LEU A 17 30.92 10.75 10.38
C LEU A 17 29.84 11.08 11.41
N LEU A 18 30.15 10.96 12.71
CA LEU A 18 29.26 11.34 13.80
C LEU A 18 29.00 12.85 13.81
N ASP A 19 30.04 13.67 13.68
CA ASP A 19 29.92 15.13 13.64
C ASP A 19 29.16 15.58 12.38
N ALA A 20 29.35 14.91 11.24
CA ALA A 20 28.53 15.11 10.04
C ALA A 20 27.05 14.75 10.28
N TYR A 21 26.78 13.61 10.93
CA TYR A 21 25.42 13.21 11.29
C TYR A 21 24.77 14.22 12.24
N LEU A 22 25.46 14.66 13.28
CA LEU A 22 24.96 15.66 14.23
C LEU A 22 24.67 17.00 13.53
N LYS A 23 25.58 17.45 12.66
CA LYS A 23 25.42 18.68 11.88
C LYS A 23 24.22 18.63 10.93
N TYR A 24 23.97 17.49 10.30
CA TYR A 24 22.85 17.31 9.36
C TYR A 24 21.64 16.60 9.97
N SER A 25 21.63 16.37 11.28
CA SER A 25 20.64 15.53 11.97
C SER A 25 19.21 16.02 11.70
N LEU A 26 19.00 17.33 11.72
CA LEU A 26 17.71 17.94 11.39
C LEU A 26 17.25 17.57 9.97
N TYR A 27 18.14 17.65 8.98
CA TYR A 27 17.82 17.31 7.58
C TYR A 27 17.53 15.82 7.43
N ILE A 28 18.37 14.96 8.01
CA ILE A 28 18.20 13.50 7.96
C ILE A 28 16.87 13.11 8.59
N ASN A 29 16.57 13.62 9.79
CA ASN A 29 15.32 13.33 10.48
C ASN A 29 14.10 13.90 9.74
N SER A 30 14.23 15.08 9.14
CA SER A 30 13.15 15.66 8.32
C SER A 30 12.84 14.80 7.09
N ILE A 31 13.87 14.31 6.39
CA ILE A 31 13.70 13.41 5.24
C ILE A 31 13.02 12.11 5.68
N LEU A 32 13.45 11.52 6.80
CA LEU A 32 12.85 10.31 7.35
C LEU A 32 11.37 10.53 7.73
N LEU A 33 11.04 11.68 8.32
CA LEU A 33 9.68 12.04 8.68
C LEU A 33 8.80 12.22 7.44
N ILE A 34 9.28 12.96 6.43
CA ILE A 34 8.58 13.14 5.16
C ILE A 34 8.33 11.78 4.49
N TYR A 35 9.33 10.90 4.51
CA TYR A 35 9.20 9.55 3.96
C TYR A 35 8.16 8.71 4.71
N ALA A 36 8.16 8.78 6.05
CA ALA A 36 7.17 8.09 6.87
C ALA A 36 5.74 8.60 6.57
N VAL A 37 5.56 9.92 6.46
CA VAL A 37 4.29 10.54 6.06
C VAL A 37 3.87 10.06 4.67
N ALA A 38 4.79 10.03 3.71
CA ALA A 38 4.51 9.56 2.36
C ALA A 38 4.06 8.09 2.33
N ILE A 39 4.64 7.21 3.18
CA ILE A 39 4.19 5.82 3.35
C ILE A 39 2.78 5.77 3.92
N VAL A 40 2.48 6.54 4.98
CA VAL A 40 1.15 6.56 5.60
C VAL A 40 0.10 6.98 4.57
N LEU A 41 0.38 8.03 3.78
CA LEU A 41 -0.49 8.46 2.69
C LEU A 41 -0.63 7.38 1.62
N ALA A 42 0.45 6.69 1.26
CA ALA A 42 0.41 5.59 0.30
C ALA A 42 -0.42 4.39 0.80
N ARG A 43 -0.38 4.07 2.10
CA ARG A 43 -1.20 3.03 2.72
C ARG A 43 -2.67 3.41 2.73
N ARG A 44 -2.98 4.66 3.09
CA ARG A 44 -4.35 5.18 3.00
C ARG A 44 -4.85 5.10 1.55
N ASN A 45 -4.00 5.43 0.59
CA ASN A 45 -4.32 5.34 -0.83
C ASN A 45 -4.60 3.90 -1.28
N TYR A 46 -3.83 2.92 -0.79
CA TYR A 46 -4.09 1.49 -1.05
C TYR A 46 -5.52 1.09 -0.67
N HIS A 47 -5.98 1.44 0.52
CA HIS A 47 -7.33 1.11 0.97
C HIS A 47 -8.43 1.83 0.19
N LEU A 48 -8.21 3.10 -0.19
CA LEU A 48 -9.15 3.84 -1.03
C LEU A 48 -9.34 3.17 -2.40
N ILE A 49 -8.24 2.77 -3.04
CA ILE A 49 -8.30 2.09 -4.32
C ILE A 49 -8.93 0.70 -4.19
N LEU A 50 -8.58 -0.07 -3.15
CA LEU A 50 -9.18 -1.37 -2.89
C LEU A 50 -10.70 -1.24 -2.77
N ASN A 51 -11.18 -0.33 -1.93
CA ASN A 51 -12.61 -0.13 -1.72
C ASN A 51 -13.32 0.35 -2.99
N SER A 52 -12.69 1.23 -3.76
CA SER A 52 -13.24 1.65 -5.06
C SER A 52 -13.31 0.49 -6.05
N LEU A 53 -12.27 -0.35 -6.10
CA LEU A 53 -12.21 -1.49 -7.00
C LEU A 53 -13.29 -2.52 -6.66
N LEU A 54 -13.48 -2.82 -5.37
CA LEU A 54 -14.54 -3.69 -4.88
C LEU A 54 -15.92 -3.15 -5.26
N LYS A 55 -16.17 -1.85 -5.05
CA LYS A 55 -17.44 -1.20 -5.46
C LYS A 55 -17.69 -1.25 -6.96
N ILE A 56 -16.66 -1.05 -7.78
CA ILE A 56 -16.80 -1.11 -9.24
C ILE A 56 -17.10 -2.55 -9.69
N ILE A 57 -16.39 -3.53 -9.14
CA ILE A 57 -16.62 -4.95 -9.44
C ILE A 57 -18.03 -5.36 -9.00
N GLU A 58 -18.45 -4.94 -7.81
CA GLU A 58 -19.80 -5.20 -7.32
C GLU A 58 -20.84 -4.57 -8.23
N GLY A 59 -20.71 -3.28 -8.59
CA GLY A 59 -21.67 -2.62 -9.49
C GLY A 59 -21.75 -3.23 -10.89
N GLN A 60 -20.62 -3.65 -11.47
CA GLN A 60 -20.59 -4.23 -12.82
C GLN A 60 -21.01 -5.71 -12.85
N TYR A 61 -20.75 -6.45 -11.77
CA TYR A 61 -20.89 -7.91 -11.74
C TYR A 61 -21.77 -8.43 -10.61
N GLN A 62 -22.60 -7.57 -9.98
CA GLN A 62 -23.44 -7.91 -8.83
C GLN A 62 -24.18 -9.24 -9.01
N ALA A 63 -24.94 -9.37 -10.10
CA ALA A 63 -25.73 -10.57 -10.40
C ALA A 63 -24.88 -11.85 -10.56
N GLN A 64 -23.59 -11.70 -10.88
CA GLN A 64 -22.67 -12.81 -11.13
C GLN A 64 -21.79 -13.11 -9.92
N VAL A 65 -21.60 -12.16 -9.01
CA VAL A 65 -20.72 -12.28 -7.84
C VAL A 65 -21.53 -12.56 -6.57
N SER A 66 -22.79 -12.12 -6.49
CA SER A 66 -23.66 -12.36 -5.34
C SER A 66 -23.92 -13.84 -5.08
N LYS A 67 -23.77 -14.26 -3.81
CA LYS A 67 -23.99 -15.64 -3.32
C LYS A 67 -23.04 -16.67 -3.93
N LYS A 68 -21.87 -16.23 -4.42
CA LYS A 68 -20.86 -17.12 -5.00
C LYS A 68 -19.66 -17.29 -4.08
N ASN A 69 -19.08 -18.49 -4.12
CA ASN A 69 -17.88 -18.81 -3.35
C ASN A 69 -16.64 -18.22 -4.01
N ARG A 70 -15.56 -18.05 -3.23
CA ARG A 70 -14.27 -17.48 -3.66
C ARG A 70 -13.78 -17.97 -5.04
N HIS A 71 -13.77 -19.28 -5.25
CA HIS A 71 -13.30 -19.88 -6.51
C HIS A 71 -14.15 -19.49 -7.73
N GLN A 72 -15.46 -19.33 -7.54
CA GLN A 72 -16.36 -18.90 -8.61
C GLN A 72 -16.16 -17.40 -8.93
N ILE A 73 -15.94 -16.58 -7.91
CA ILE A 73 -15.59 -15.15 -8.08
C ILE A 73 -14.26 -15.03 -8.82
N GLU A 74 -13.25 -15.80 -8.43
CA GLU A 74 -11.94 -15.82 -9.08
C GLU A 74 -12.06 -16.21 -10.57
N ALA A 75 -12.84 -17.23 -10.90
CA ALA A 75 -13.07 -17.63 -12.29
C ALA A 75 -13.76 -16.54 -13.12
N ILE A 76 -14.69 -15.77 -12.53
CA ILE A 76 -15.34 -14.64 -13.19
C ILE A 76 -14.34 -13.51 -13.44
N LEU A 77 -13.55 -13.16 -12.42
CA LEU A 77 -12.55 -12.11 -12.50
C LEU A 77 -11.40 -12.46 -13.46
N LYS A 78 -11.02 -13.74 -13.59
CA LYS A 78 -10.04 -14.20 -14.58
C LYS A 78 -10.57 -14.10 -16.02
N LYS A 79 -11.87 -14.32 -16.22
CA LYS A 79 -12.51 -14.27 -17.55
C LYS A 79 -12.86 -12.86 -17.99
N ARG A 80 -12.87 -11.87 -17.08
CA ARG A 80 -13.31 -10.51 -17.38
C ARG A 80 -12.20 -9.50 -17.16
N ALA A 81 -12.23 -8.43 -17.96
CA ALA A 81 -11.33 -7.31 -17.79
C ALA A 81 -11.68 -6.54 -16.51
N ILE A 82 -10.78 -6.54 -15.54
CA ILE A 82 -10.89 -5.71 -14.34
C ILE A 82 -10.64 -4.24 -14.74
N PRO A 83 -11.53 -3.30 -14.39
CA PRO A 83 -11.41 -1.89 -14.79
C PRO A 83 -10.38 -1.12 -13.96
N TRP A 84 -9.09 -1.47 -14.13
CA TRP A 84 -7.95 -0.89 -13.41
C TRP A 84 -7.89 0.65 -13.53
N GLU A 85 -8.15 1.16 -14.74
CA GLU A 85 -8.19 2.59 -15.05
C GLU A 85 -9.19 3.37 -14.18
N GLN A 86 -10.36 2.80 -13.91
CA GLN A 86 -11.39 3.45 -13.09
C GLN A 86 -10.96 3.48 -11.63
N ALA A 87 -10.44 2.37 -11.11
CA ALA A 87 -9.91 2.31 -9.75
C ALA A 87 -8.70 3.22 -9.53
N ARG A 88 -7.87 3.42 -10.56
CA ARG A 88 -6.73 4.35 -10.53
C ARG A 88 -7.15 5.79 -10.29
N LYS A 89 -8.32 6.19 -10.80
CA LYS A 89 -8.88 7.55 -10.65
C LYS A 89 -9.50 7.80 -9.27
N ALA A 90 -9.65 6.78 -8.43
CA ALA A 90 -10.26 6.89 -7.11
C ALA A 90 -9.48 7.79 -6.13
N SER A 91 -8.21 8.12 -6.42
CA SER A 91 -7.39 8.98 -5.57
C SER A 91 -6.43 9.84 -6.37
N ARG A 92 -6.16 11.04 -5.87
CA ARG A 92 -5.21 12.00 -6.46
C ARG A 92 -3.75 11.69 -6.12
N TYR A 93 -3.50 10.94 -5.04
CA TYR A 93 -2.13 10.66 -4.61
C TYR A 93 -1.43 9.68 -5.59
N PRO A 94 -0.22 9.99 -6.06
CA PRO A 94 0.44 9.23 -7.14
C PRO A 94 1.16 7.97 -6.64
N PHE A 95 1.31 7.78 -5.33
CA PHE A 95 2.04 6.64 -4.77
C PHE A 95 1.12 5.64 -4.07
N LEU A 96 1.54 4.38 -4.09
CA LEU A 96 0.93 3.25 -3.43
C LEU A 96 1.99 2.41 -2.74
N THR A 97 1.60 1.73 -1.68
CA THR A 97 2.41 0.69 -1.05
C THR A 97 1.51 -0.49 -0.75
N ALA A 98 2.10 -1.68 -0.62
CA ALA A 98 1.37 -2.82 -0.08
C ALA A 98 0.89 -2.49 1.35
N SER A 99 -0.19 -3.15 1.79
CA SER A 99 -0.78 -2.93 3.12
C SER A 99 0.25 -2.89 4.27
N LYS A 100 1.26 -3.78 4.23
CA LYS A 100 2.36 -3.85 5.22
C LYS A 100 3.72 -3.42 4.65
N GLY A 101 3.75 -2.83 3.45
CA GLY A 101 4.97 -2.41 2.78
C GLY A 101 5.50 -1.07 3.29
N ILE A 102 6.81 -0.87 3.09
CA ILE A 102 7.50 0.41 3.28
C ILE A 102 7.94 1.04 1.95
N GLY A 103 7.80 0.32 0.82
CA GLY A 103 8.18 0.80 -0.50
C GLY A 103 7.10 1.69 -1.13
N LEU A 104 7.50 2.85 -1.63
CA LEU A 104 6.62 3.70 -2.43
C LEU A 104 6.70 3.27 -3.90
N HIS A 105 5.55 2.93 -4.47
CA HIS A 105 5.42 2.54 -5.87
C HIS A 105 4.52 3.54 -6.59
N VAL A 106 4.87 3.89 -7.83
CA VAL A 106 4.04 4.75 -8.65
C VAL A 106 2.74 4.02 -8.98
N LYS A 107 1.62 4.73 -8.87
CA LYS A 107 0.29 4.27 -9.21
C LYS A 107 0.17 4.06 -10.73
N THR A 108 0.39 2.82 -11.16
CA THR A 108 0.22 2.35 -12.53
C THR A 108 -0.64 1.09 -12.53
N ASP A 109 -1.21 0.73 -13.68
CA ASP A 109 -2.05 -0.45 -13.81
C ASP A 109 -1.28 -1.73 -13.49
N LYS A 110 0.00 -1.79 -13.88
CA LYS A 110 0.91 -2.89 -13.50
C LYS A 110 1.12 -2.97 -11.99
N THR A 111 1.32 -1.82 -11.34
CA THR A 111 1.42 -1.75 -9.87
C THR A 111 0.13 -2.23 -9.21
N LEU A 112 -1.03 -1.81 -9.73
CA LEU A 112 -2.33 -2.23 -9.19
C LEU A 112 -2.53 -3.74 -9.33
N GLN A 113 -2.26 -4.32 -10.50
CA GLN A 113 -2.35 -5.77 -10.72
C GLN A 113 -1.44 -6.56 -9.78
N ARG A 114 -0.23 -6.02 -9.49
CA ARG A 114 0.71 -6.63 -8.55
C ARG A 114 0.24 -6.52 -7.09
N LEU A 115 -0.31 -5.38 -6.70
CA LEU A 115 -0.75 -5.10 -5.33
C LEU A 115 -2.12 -5.68 -4.98
N PHE A 116 -2.93 -5.96 -6.01
CA PHE A 116 -4.30 -6.48 -5.90
C PHE A 116 -4.48 -7.72 -6.77
N PRO A 117 -3.85 -8.85 -6.42
CA PRO A 117 -4.03 -10.09 -7.17
C PRO A 117 -5.48 -10.57 -7.03
N ILE A 118 -5.95 -11.31 -8.04
CA ILE A 118 -7.36 -11.74 -8.15
C ILE A 118 -7.78 -12.55 -6.92
N GLU A 119 -6.88 -13.33 -6.35
CA GLU A 119 -7.08 -14.17 -5.18
C GLU A 119 -7.35 -13.37 -3.91
N THR A 120 -6.77 -12.16 -3.82
CA THR A 120 -7.02 -11.20 -2.73
C THR A 120 -8.35 -10.49 -2.94
N LEU A 121 -8.66 -10.10 -4.19
CA LEU A 121 -9.94 -9.47 -4.53
C LEU A 121 -11.12 -10.41 -4.28
N SER A 122 -11.01 -11.68 -4.68
CA SER A 122 -12.06 -12.68 -4.47
C SER A 122 -12.31 -12.93 -2.97
N TYR A 123 -11.24 -12.95 -2.17
CA TYR A 123 -11.34 -13.06 -0.72
C TYR A 123 -12.09 -11.86 -0.11
N HIS A 124 -11.72 -10.63 -0.47
CA HIS A 124 -12.39 -9.43 0.06
C HIS A 124 -13.85 -9.32 -0.39
N LEU A 125 -14.18 -9.73 -1.62
CA LEU A 125 -15.57 -9.75 -2.11
C LEU A 125 -16.43 -10.79 -1.37
N GLU A 126 -15.88 -11.97 -1.08
CA GLU A 126 -16.59 -12.99 -0.30
C GLU A 126 -16.83 -12.50 1.14
N GLN A 127 -15.82 -11.90 1.78
CA GLN A 127 -15.95 -11.32 3.12
C GLN A 127 -17.03 -10.23 3.17
N GLN A 128 -17.04 -9.30 2.22
CA GLN A 128 -18.06 -8.25 2.14
C GLN A 128 -19.48 -8.81 1.98
N GLN A 129 -19.65 -9.94 1.27
CA GLN A 129 -20.94 -10.60 1.16
C GLN A 129 -21.36 -11.24 2.48
N LYS A 130 -20.43 -11.88 3.20
CA LYS A 130 -20.70 -12.50 4.50
C LYS A 130 -21.11 -11.45 5.53
N GLU A 131 -20.37 -10.36 5.63
CA GLU A 131 -20.69 -9.24 6.53
C GLU A 131 -22.09 -8.65 6.29
N ARG A 132 -22.55 -8.58 5.03
CA ARG A 132 -23.90 -8.10 4.69
C ARG A 132 -25.01 -9.14 4.86
N SER A 133 -24.66 -10.40 5.03
CA SER A 133 -25.62 -11.50 5.25
C SER A 133 -25.91 -11.79 6.72
N ILE A 134 -25.21 -11.10 7.64
CA ILE A 134 -25.48 -11.14 9.07
C ILE A 134 -26.62 -10.14 9.35
N PRO A 135 -27.77 -10.59 9.89
CA PRO A 135 -28.95 -9.76 10.12
C PRO A 135 -28.75 -8.70 11.21
#